data_AF-A0A935ZW76-F1
#
_entry.id   AF-A0A935ZW76-F1
#
_cell.length_a   1.000
_cell.length_b   1.000
_cell.length_c   1.000
_cell.angle_alpha   90.00
_cell.angle_beta   90.00
_cell.angle_gamma   90.00
#
_symmetry.space_group_name_H-M   'P 1'
#
loop_
_entity.id
_entity.type
_entity.pdbx_description
1 polymer ?
#
loop_
_entity_poly.entity_id
_entity_poly.type
_entity_poly.pdbx_seq_one_letter_code
_entity_poly.pdbx_strand_id
1 'polypeptide(L)'
;MHSPKIHTFNPKNQTSDFDVYILCKGLNSGKPLEKPCPNCFVIACKNSDDMDFYKTLSFGLWKAKHFHQFLTGSVIPFIRISDFKSTIKAQAEAVSKDKYAFVQDVHKVKLIERKEKQMYETLALLADVKKAMMYRHFKR
;
A
#
# COMPACT_ATOMS: atom_id res chain seq x y z
N MET A 1 20.97 4.90 9.19
CA MET A 1 20.00 5.49 8.24
C MET A 1 19.45 6.77 8.83
N HIS A 2 19.39 7.85 8.06
CA HIS A 2 18.78 9.10 8.52
C HIS A 2 17.25 8.90 8.56
N SER A 3 16.60 9.12 9.70
CA SER A 3 15.14 9.03 9.78
C SER A 3 14.50 10.06 8.83
N PRO A 4 13.54 9.67 7.99
CA PRO A 4 12.98 10.57 7.00
C PRO A 4 12.09 11.61 7.68
N LYS A 5 11.95 12.78 7.06
CA LYS A 5 11.02 13.79 7.56
C LYS A 5 9.59 13.37 7.22
N ILE A 6 8.82 13.01 8.24
CA ILE A 6 7.42 12.59 8.09
C ILE A 6 6.48 13.67 8.64
N HIS A 7 5.47 14.04 7.85
CA HIS A 7 4.48 15.03 8.23
C HIS A 7 3.10 14.71 7.61
N THR A 8 2.05 15.36 8.09
CA THR A 8 0.71 15.24 7.48
C THR A 8 0.65 16.05 6.19
N PHE A 9 0.03 15.49 5.15
CA PHE A 9 -0.16 16.22 3.90
C PHE A 9 -0.99 17.48 4.11
N ASN A 10 -0.54 18.58 3.50
CA ASN A 10 -1.26 19.84 3.41
C ASN A 10 -1.11 20.35 1.98
N PRO A 11 -2.22 20.64 1.26
CA PRO A 11 -2.17 21.17 -0.10
C PRO A 11 -1.36 22.47 -0.26
N LYS A 12 -1.14 23.21 0.82
CA LYS A 12 -0.36 24.46 0.82
C LYS A 12 1.16 24.23 0.92
N ASN A 13 1.60 23.03 1.28
CA ASN A 13 3.02 22.73 1.38
C ASN A 13 3.62 22.51 0.00
N GLN A 14 4.88 22.89 -0.18
CA GLN A 14 5.64 22.54 -1.38
C GLN A 14 5.82 21.02 -1.46
N THR A 15 5.51 20.45 -2.62
CA THR A 15 5.67 19.03 -2.92
C THR A 15 7.02 18.76 -3.58
N SER A 16 7.61 17.61 -3.31
CA SER A 16 8.79 17.08 -3.99
C SER A 16 8.42 15.89 -4.88
N ASP A 17 9.16 15.70 -5.97
CA ASP A 17 9.02 14.52 -6.83
C ASP A 17 9.33 13.20 -6.11
N PHE A 18 10.08 13.27 -5.00
CA PHE A 18 10.44 12.12 -4.19
C PHE A 18 9.48 11.86 -3.02
N ASP A 19 8.42 12.66 -2.87
CA ASP A 19 7.47 12.49 -1.77
C ASP A 19 6.68 11.18 -1.90
N VAL A 20 6.60 10.45 -0.79
CA VAL A 20 5.80 9.23 -0.68
C VAL A 20 4.57 9.49 0.17
N TYR A 21 3.39 9.28 -0.42
CA TYR A 21 2.10 9.52 0.21
C TYR A 21 1.53 8.22 0.79
N ILE A 22 1.23 8.20 2.08
CA ILE A 22 0.73 7.01 2.78
C ILE A 22 -0.63 7.30 3.42
N LEU A 23 -1.64 6.54 3.07
CA LEU A 23 -3.00 6.69 3.63
C LEU A 23 -2.97 6.50 5.15
N CYS A 24 -3.59 7.40 5.91
CA CYS A 24 -3.60 7.36 7.38
C CYS A 24 -4.98 7.15 8.02
N LYS A 25 -6.05 7.08 7.21
CA LYS A 25 -7.42 6.80 7.67
C LYS A 25 -8.08 5.64 6.93
N GLY A 26 -8.96 4.94 7.64
CA GLY A 26 -9.70 3.77 7.19
C GLY A 26 -8.95 2.45 7.40
N LEU A 27 -9.60 1.35 7.04
CA LEU A 27 -9.02 -0.01 7.15
C LEU A 27 -7.85 -0.26 6.18
N ASN A 28 -7.65 0.64 5.21
CA ASN A 28 -6.51 0.61 4.28
C ASN A 28 -5.33 1.48 4.76
N SER A 29 -5.34 1.97 5.99
CA SER A 29 -4.23 2.80 6.50
C SER A 29 -2.88 2.09 6.41
N GLY A 30 -1.84 2.83 6.08
CA GLY A 30 -0.51 2.32 5.72
C GLY A 30 -0.31 2.10 4.21
N LYS A 31 -1.39 2.14 3.40
CA LYS A 31 -1.31 1.95 1.95
C LYS A 31 -0.54 3.11 1.27
N PRO A 32 0.50 2.82 0.47
CA PRO A 32 1.11 3.82 -0.39
C PRO A 32 0.16 4.25 -1.51
N LEU A 33 0.14 5.56 -1.79
CA LEU A 33 -0.75 6.20 -2.75
C LEU A 33 0.06 6.78 -3.92
N GLU A 34 -0.52 6.73 -5.12
CA GLU A 34 0.05 7.36 -6.31
C GLU A 34 -0.14 8.88 -6.32
N LYS A 35 -1.26 9.35 -5.75
CA LYS A 35 -1.61 10.76 -5.65
C LYS A 35 -1.89 11.12 -4.19
N PRO A 36 -1.53 12.34 -3.75
CA PRO A 36 -1.83 12.79 -2.40
C PRO A 36 -3.34 12.93 -2.16
N CYS A 37 -3.74 12.85 -0.89
CA CYS A 37 -5.10 13.14 -0.45
C CYS A 37 -5.07 13.77 0.96
N PRO A 38 -6.15 14.42 1.43
CA PRO A 38 -6.17 15.03 2.77
C PRO A 38 -5.90 14.06 3.93
N ASN A 39 -6.10 12.75 3.70
CA ASN A 39 -5.92 11.70 4.70
C ASN A 39 -4.63 10.90 4.46
N CYS A 40 -3.53 11.56 4.10
CA CYS A 40 -2.23 10.89 4.00
C CYS A 40 -1.13 11.58 4.82
N PHE A 41 -0.16 10.76 5.22
CA PHE A 41 1.15 11.20 5.64
C PHE A 41 2.07 11.30 4.43
N VAL A 42 3.06 12.19 4.53
CA VAL A 42 4.12 12.40 3.54
C VAL A 42 5.43 11.97 4.17
N ILE A 43 6.13 11.05 3.52
CA ILE A 43 7.53 10.74 3.79
C ILE A 43 8.34 11.54 2.77
N ALA A 44 9.03 12.60 3.23
CA ALA A 44 9.88 13.42 2.37
C ALA A 44 11.24 12.74 2.18
N CYS A 45 11.46 12.22 0.97
CA CYS A 45 12.69 11.53 0.57
C CYS A 45 13.66 12.50 -0.13
N LYS A 46 14.96 12.20 -0.07
CA LYS A 46 16.00 13.08 -0.65
C LYS A 46 16.31 12.76 -2.11
N ASN A 47 16.06 11.52 -2.53
CA ASN A 47 16.39 11.00 -3.85
C ASN A 47 15.45 9.84 -4.22
N SER A 48 15.60 9.33 -5.44
CA SER A 48 14.81 8.20 -5.96
C SER A 48 14.98 6.92 -5.14
N ASP A 49 16.19 6.63 -4.67
CA ASP A 49 16.49 5.37 -3.96
C ASP A 49 15.77 5.31 -2.61
N ASP A 50 15.74 6.43 -1.89
CA ASP A 50 14.98 6.60 -0.65
C ASP A 50 13.48 6.47 -0.94
N MET A 51 12.99 7.13 -1.99
CA MET A 51 11.58 7.07 -2.39
C MET A 51 11.16 5.62 -2.69
N ASP A 52 11.93 4.90 -3.50
CA ASP A 52 11.65 3.52 -3.86
C ASP A 52 11.72 2.58 -2.65
N PHE A 53 12.68 2.80 -1.77
CA PHE A 53 12.77 2.07 -0.51
C PHE A 53 11.52 2.28 0.36
N TYR A 54 11.14 3.52 0.66
CA TYR A 54 9.98 3.80 1.52
C TYR A 54 8.65 3.43 0.88
N LYS A 55 8.52 3.52 -0.46
CA LYS A 55 7.37 2.97 -1.20
C LYS A 55 7.28 1.46 -1.01
N THR A 56 8.40 0.75 -1.15
CA THR A 56 8.46 -0.72 -1.02
C THR A 56 8.21 -1.17 0.42
N LEU A 57 8.83 -0.50 1.39
CA LEU A 57 8.62 -0.75 2.82
C LEU A 57 7.15 -0.57 3.21
N SER A 58 6.56 0.57 2.83
CA SER A 58 5.16 0.88 3.15
C SER A 58 4.20 -0.10 2.49
N PHE A 59 4.47 -0.50 1.25
CA PHE A 59 3.70 -1.55 0.58
C PHE A 59 3.73 -2.87 1.35
N GLY A 60 4.92 -3.33 1.76
CA GLY A 60 5.07 -4.57 2.53
C GLY A 60 4.31 -4.52 3.87
N LEU A 61 4.47 -3.42 4.62
CA LEU A 61 3.77 -3.23 5.90
C LEU A 61 2.25 -3.20 5.73
N TRP A 62 1.75 -2.55 4.67
CA TRP A 62 0.32 -2.51 4.36
C TRP A 62 -0.22 -3.90 3.99
N LYS A 63 0.49 -4.64 3.14
CA LYS A 63 0.08 -6.00 2.76
C LYS A 63 0.06 -6.97 3.94
N ALA A 64 1.01 -6.84 4.85
CA ALA A 64 1.03 -7.59 6.11
C ALA A 64 -0.03 -7.11 7.14
N LYS A 65 -0.83 -6.09 6.81
CA LYS A 65 -1.76 -5.42 7.75
C LYS A 65 -1.08 -4.94 9.04
N HIS A 66 0.23 -4.65 8.99
CA HIS A 66 1.04 -4.36 10.18
C HIS A 66 0.49 -3.17 10.99
N PHE A 67 -0.09 -2.18 10.30
CA PHE A 67 -0.65 -1.00 10.96
C PHE A 67 -2.02 -1.23 11.63
N HIS A 68 -2.68 -2.38 11.45
CA HIS A 68 -3.99 -2.62 12.05
C HIS A 68 -3.95 -2.60 13.58
N GLN A 69 -2.82 -3.01 14.18
CA GLN A 69 -2.62 -2.94 15.63
C GLN A 69 -2.56 -1.51 16.19
N PHE A 70 -2.32 -0.51 15.34
CA PHE A 70 -2.23 0.91 15.71
C PHE A 70 -3.49 1.70 15.32
N LEU A 71 -4.49 1.05 14.73
CA LEU A 71 -5.73 1.71 14.36
C LEU A 71 -6.51 2.13 15.61
N THR A 72 -6.88 3.40 15.66
CA THR A 72 -7.70 3.97 16.72
C THR A 72 -8.85 4.79 16.14
N GLY A 73 -9.82 5.18 16.95
CA GLY A 73 -11.04 5.89 16.52
C GLY A 73 -12.21 4.95 16.30
N SER A 74 -13.41 5.38 16.69
CA SER A 74 -14.62 4.54 16.71
C SER A 74 -15.33 4.48 15.36
N VAL A 75 -15.56 5.63 14.72
CA VAL A 75 -16.33 5.70 13.46
C VAL A 75 -15.42 5.50 12.26
N ILE A 76 -14.27 6.17 12.24
CA ILE A 76 -13.27 6.05 11.18
C ILE A 76 -11.93 5.72 11.84
N PRO A 77 -11.45 4.47 11.70
CA PRO A 77 -10.14 4.09 12.21
C PRO A 77 -9.01 4.90 11.55
N PHE A 78 -7.97 5.25 12.29
CA PHE A 78 -6.82 5.98 11.77
C PHE A 78 -5.54 5.63 12.54
N ILE A 79 -4.38 5.92 11.94
CA ILE A 79 -3.06 5.77 12.56
C ILE A 79 -2.61 7.15 13.07
N ARG A 80 -2.13 7.25 14.30
CA ARG A 80 -1.51 8.49 14.80
C ARG A 80 -0.15 8.69 14.16
N ILE A 81 0.23 9.93 13.87
CA ILE A 81 1.50 10.22 13.22
C ILE A 81 2.72 9.81 14.07
N SER A 82 2.61 9.82 15.41
CA SER A 82 3.65 9.31 16.33
C SER A 82 3.93 7.83 16.12
N ASP A 83 2.87 7.03 16.03
CA ASP A 83 2.92 5.58 15.88
C ASP A 83 3.43 5.21 14.49
N PHE A 84 2.99 5.97 13.48
CA PHE A 84 3.50 5.83 12.13
C PHE A 84 5.01 6.13 12.04
N LYS A 85 5.47 7.25 12.62
CA LYS A 85 6.89 7.64 12.63
C LYS A 85 7.78 6.61 13.30
N SER A 86 7.39 6.15 14.49
CA SER A 86 8.14 5.15 15.25
C SER A 86 8.19 3.81 14.53
N THR A 87 7.07 3.38 13.95
CA THR A 87 6.98 2.14 13.17
C THR A 87 7.85 2.20 11.92
N ILE A 88 7.76 3.26 11.12
CA ILE A 88 8.58 3.40 9.91
C ILE A 88 10.07 3.39 10.25
N LYS A 89 10.49 4.08 11.30
CA LYS A 89 11.88 4.06 11.75
C LYS A 89 12.33 2.65 12.12
N ALA A 90 11.60 1.98 13.01
CA ALA A 90 11.96 0.64 13.49
C ALA A 90 12.00 -0.40 12.35
N GLN A 91 10.99 -0.37 11.46
CA GLN A 91 10.90 -1.32 10.35
C GLN A 91 11.92 -1.02 9.25
N ALA A 92 12.24 0.25 8.99
CA ALA A 92 13.32 0.61 8.08
C ALA A 92 14.67 0.09 8.58
N GLU A 93 14.96 0.22 9.88
CA GLU A 93 16.18 -0.34 10.48
C GLU A 93 16.22 -1.86 10.41
N ALA A 94 15.10 -2.53 10.69
CA ALA A 94 15.01 -4.00 10.65
C ALA A 94 15.21 -4.55 9.24
N VAL A 95 14.48 -4.03 8.26
CA VAL A 95 14.54 -4.47 6.85
C VAL A 95 15.90 -4.14 6.22
N SER A 96 16.56 -3.07 6.65
CA SER A 96 17.87 -2.70 6.08
C SER A 96 18.99 -3.69 6.41
N LYS A 97 18.80 -4.60 7.36
CA LYS A 97 19.73 -5.70 7.62
C LYS A 97 19.78 -6.71 6.48
N ASP A 98 18.66 -6.91 5.79
CA ASP A 98 18.55 -7.74 4.59
C ASP A 98 17.58 -7.10 3.58
N LYS A 99 18.00 -5.96 3.04
CA LYS A 99 17.20 -5.18 2.08
C LYS A 99 16.91 -5.99 0.82
N TYR A 100 17.85 -6.83 0.39
CA TYR A 100 17.70 -7.58 -0.85
C TYR A 100 16.60 -8.64 -0.75
N ALA A 101 16.61 -9.47 0.30
CA ALA A 101 15.57 -10.48 0.48
C ALA A 101 14.17 -9.86 0.58
N PHE A 102 14.03 -8.76 1.34
CA PHE A 102 12.76 -8.07 1.47
C PHE A 102 12.22 -7.55 0.13
N VAL A 103 13.06 -6.90 -0.67
CA VAL A 103 12.66 -6.38 -1.99
C VAL A 103 12.23 -7.54 -2.92
N GLN A 104 12.95 -8.66 -2.89
CA GLN A 104 12.59 -9.85 -3.67
C GLN A 104 11.22 -10.40 -3.27
N ASP A 105 10.94 -10.51 -1.99
CA ASP A 105 9.65 -11.01 -1.52
C ASP A 105 8.50 -10.06 -1.84
N VAL A 106 8.70 -8.74 -1.72
CA VAL A 106 7.70 -7.75 -2.18
C VAL A 106 7.44 -7.89 -3.69
N HIS A 107 8.46 -8.16 -4.50
CA HIS A 107 8.26 -8.39 -5.93
C HIS A 107 7.45 -9.66 -6.20
N LYS A 108 7.73 -10.76 -5.50
CA LYS A 108 6.95 -12.00 -5.58
C LYS A 108 5.49 -11.78 -5.19
N VAL A 109 5.24 -11.04 -4.10
CA VAL A 109 3.87 -10.68 -3.67
C VAL A 109 3.14 -9.93 -4.78
N LYS A 110 3.75 -8.90 -5.38
CA LYS A 110 3.13 -8.17 -6.51
C LYS A 110 2.86 -9.06 -7.73
N LEU A 111 3.69 -10.07 -7.98
CA LEU A 111 3.46 -11.04 -9.04
C LEU A 111 2.27 -11.95 -8.72
N ILE A 112 2.14 -12.41 -7.48
CA ILE A 112 1.01 -13.21 -7.01
C ILE A 112 -0.29 -12.42 -7.16
N GLU A 113 -0.34 -11.17 -6.71
CA GLU A 113 -1.57 -10.34 -6.80
C GLU A 113 -2.04 -10.14 -8.24
N ARG A 114 -1.09 -10.00 -9.20
CA ARG A 114 -1.43 -9.91 -10.62
C ARG A 114 -2.05 -11.20 -11.14
N LYS A 115 -1.48 -12.35 -10.76
CA LYS A 115 -2.03 -13.65 -11.15
C LYS A 115 -3.39 -13.91 -10.53
N GLU A 116 -3.56 -13.60 -9.26
CA GLU A 116 -4.86 -13.69 -8.57
C GLU A 116 -5.93 -12.88 -9.32
N LYS A 117 -5.63 -11.64 -9.69
CA LYS A 117 -6.54 -10.80 -10.48
C LYS A 117 -6.93 -11.45 -11.81
N GLN A 118 -5.96 -11.96 -12.56
CA GLN A 118 -6.21 -12.64 -13.83
C GLN A 118 -7.09 -13.90 -13.65
N MET A 119 -6.87 -14.65 -12.57
CA MET A 119 -7.69 -15.81 -12.24
C MET A 119 -9.14 -15.41 -11.93
N TYR A 120 -9.37 -14.33 -11.19
CA TYR A 120 -10.73 -13.82 -10.95
C TYR A 120 -11.43 -13.39 -12.24
N GLU A 121 -10.74 -12.70 -13.14
CA GLU A 121 -11.27 -12.32 -14.45
C GLU A 121 -11.61 -13.56 -15.29
N THR A 122 -10.75 -14.58 -15.27
CA THR A 122 -11.00 -15.85 -15.95
C THR A 122 -12.23 -16.57 -15.39
N LEU A 123 -12.39 -16.60 -14.06
CA LEU A 123 -13.57 -17.21 -13.42
C LEU A 123 -14.86 -16.48 -13.81
N ALA A 124 -14.83 -15.14 -13.92
CA ALA A 124 -15.98 -14.35 -14.38
C ALA A 124 -16.34 -14.70 -15.83
N LEU A 125 -15.36 -14.77 -16.74
CA LEU A 125 -15.59 -15.16 -18.13
C LEU A 125 -16.15 -16.59 -18.24
N LEU A 126 -15.66 -17.54 -17.43
CA LEU A 126 -16.21 -18.90 -17.39
C LEU A 126 -17.67 -18.91 -16.92
N ALA A 127 -18.05 -18.04 -15.99
CA ALA A 127 -19.45 -17.91 -15.57
C ALA A 127 -20.34 -17.42 -16.72
N ASP A 128 -19.88 -16.43 -17.48
CA ASP A 128 -20.60 -15.89 -18.64
C ASP A 128 -20.75 -16.94 -19.75
N VAL A 129 -19.68 -17.69 -20.05
CA VAL A 129 -19.72 -18.78 -21.04
C VAL A 129 -20.74 -19.83 -20.63
N LYS A 130 -20.72 -20.30 -19.37
CA LYS A 130 -21.73 -21.26 -18.85
C LYS A 130 -23.15 -20.73 -19.04
N LYS A 131 -23.39 -19.46 -18.71
CA LYS A 131 -24.70 -18.81 -18.86
C LYS A 131 -25.14 -18.77 -20.33
N ALA A 132 -24.24 -18.37 -21.22
CA ALA A 132 -24.49 -18.32 -22.66
C ALA A 132 -24.78 -19.71 -23.23
N MET A 133 -24.10 -20.76 -22.76
CA MET A 133 -24.39 -22.14 -23.16
C MET A 133 -25.82 -22.55 -22.78
N MET A 134 -26.26 -22.26 -21.55
CA MET A 134 -27.62 -22.60 -21.11
C MET A 134 -28.69 -21.83 -21.90
N TYR A 135 -28.48 -20.53 -22.14
CA TYR A 135 -29.43 -19.71 -22.91
C TYR A 135 -29.69 -20.23 -24.32
N ARG A 136 -28.72 -20.94 -24.95
CA ARG A 136 -28.93 -21.54 -26.28
C ARG A 136 -30.07 -22.56 -26.30
N HIS A 137 -30.37 -23.18 -25.16
CA HIS A 137 -31.40 -24.21 -25.04
C HIS A 137 -32.76 -23.66 -24.62
N PHE A 138 -32.85 -22.41 -24.16
CA PHE A 138 -34.11 -21.77 -23.81
C PHE A 138 -34.61 -20.99 -25.02
N LYS A 139 -35.76 -21.41 -25.58
CA LYS A 139 -36.46 -20.61 -26.59
C LYS A 139 -36.96 -19.31 -25.95
N ARG A 140 -36.96 -18.23 -26.75
CA ARG A 140 -37.61 -16.96 -26.40
C ARG A 140 -39.10 -17.17 -26.10
#